data_AF-A0A2M8EYA5-F1
#
_entry.id   AF-A0A2M8EYA5-F1
#
_cell.length_a   1.000
_cell.length_b   1.000
_cell.length_c   1.000
_cell.angle_alpha   90.00
_cell.angle_beta   90.00
_cell.angle_gamma   90.00
#
_symmetry.space_group_name_H-M   'P 1'
#
loop_
_entity.id
_entity.type
_entity.pdbx_description
1 polymer ?
#
loop_
_entity_poly.entity_id
_entity_poly.type
_entity_poly.pdbx_seq_one_letter_code
_entity_poly.pdbx_strand_id
1 'polypeptide(L)'
;MRRSDLFQKNKLTRTITVFIILLIISLLLIFTVGFKLLMNSSIFVANLFSKNSAQALNKTTDVYGSVSIDNIPTATNSAKFIVSGSVVNYDKLEFFLNDEKVKEVDLKASDNFSEEIGDLVKGSNEVFIKALSSNNKSKKSTNIYTVLFKQEKPKLEISQPNDKEVISQSETLLKGSTDKEVFVKIDDLPVVVDVNGNFQTNLRLKEGDNAILIVALDIAGNSETKTLTVIYQKE
;
A
#
# COMPACT_ATOMS: atom_id res chain seq x y z
N MET A 1 -69.56 -47.48 36.15
CA MET A 1 -68.38 -46.58 36.17
C MET A 1 -67.82 -46.17 34.79
N ARG A 2 -68.05 -46.88 33.67
CA ARG A 2 -67.40 -46.55 32.37
C ARG A 2 -67.99 -45.40 31.52
N ARG A 3 -69.22 -44.94 31.75
CA ARG A 3 -69.86 -43.90 30.89
C ARG A 3 -69.57 -42.46 31.33
N SER A 4 -69.33 -42.21 32.62
CA SER A 4 -68.98 -40.87 33.14
C SER A 4 -67.59 -40.42 32.71
N ASP A 5 -66.62 -41.34 32.67
CA ASP A 5 -65.23 -41.03 32.34
C ASP A 5 -65.05 -40.75 30.85
N LEU A 6 -65.81 -41.44 29.99
CA LEU A 6 -65.88 -41.15 28.55
C LEU A 6 -66.51 -39.77 28.28
N PHE A 7 -67.53 -39.39 29.03
CA PHE A 7 -68.16 -38.08 28.90
C PHE A 7 -67.24 -36.95 29.39
N GLN A 8 -66.53 -37.14 30.49
CA GLN A 8 -65.53 -36.18 30.97
C GLN A 8 -64.34 -36.06 30.02
N LYS A 9 -63.83 -37.18 29.48
CA LYS A 9 -62.73 -37.18 28.50
C LYS A 9 -63.12 -36.47 27.20
N ASN A 10 -64.33 -36.68 26.70
CA ASN A 10 -64.84 -35.97 25.51
C ASN A 10 -65.08 -34.48 25.78
N LYS A 11 -65.52 -34.11 26.99
CA LYS A 11 -65.65 -32.70 27.39
C LYS A 11 -64.28 -32.02 27.50
N LEU A 12 -63.28 -32.69 28.07
CA LEU A 12 -61.93 -32.16 28.24
C LEU A 12 -61.21 -31.98 26.90
N THR A 13 -61.27 -32.98 26.01
CA THR A 13 -60.67 -32.91 24.67
C THR A 13 -61.30 -31.79 23.84
N ARG A 14 -62.63 -31.64 23.85
CA ARG A 14 -63.31 -30.53 23.16
C ARG A 14 -62.86 -29.16 23.68
N THR A 15 -62.72 -29.00 24.99
CA THR A 15 -62.24 -27.76 25.60
C THR A 15 -60.80 -27.44 25.16
N ILE A 16 -59.90 -28.42 25.18
CA ILE A 16 -58.51 -28.25 24.74
C ILE A 16 -58.45 -27.88 23.25
N THR A 17 -59.22 -28.54 22.39
CA THR A 17 -59.26 -28.23 20.96
C THR A 17 -59.75 -26.80 20.70
N VAL A 18 -60.76 -26.31 21.43
CA VAL A 18 -61.23 -24.92 21.33
C VAL A 18 -60.14 -23.93 21.73
N PHE A 19 -59.39 -24.20 22.81
CA PHE A 19 -58.28 -23.34 23.23
C PHE A 19 -57.13 -23.32 22.21
N ILE A 20 -56.80 -24.46 21.60
CA ILE A 20 -55.77 -24.53 20.55
C ILE A 20 -56.21 -23.72 19.32
N ILE A 21 -57.47 -23.83 18.90
CA ILE A 21 -58.00 -23.04 17.77
C ILE A 21 -57.96 -21.54 18.10
N LEU A 22 -58.36 -21.14 19.30
CA LEU A 22 -58.29 -19.74 19.75
C LEU A 22 -56.85 -19.21 19.78
N LEU A 23 -55.89 -20.03 20.23
CA LEU A 23 -54.47 -19.67 20.22
C LEU A 23 -53.96 -19.44 18.79
N ILE A 24 -54.30 -20.32 17.86
CA ILE A 24 -53.90 -20.22 16.45
C ILE A 24 -54.51 -18.97 15.80
N ILE A 25 -55.79 -18.69 16.06
CA ILE A 25 -56.46 -17.48 15.57
C ILE A 25 -55.78 -16.22 16.14
N SER A 26 -55.48 -16.21 17.44
CA SER A 26 -54.77 -15.09 18.09
C SER A 26 -53.39 -14.84 17.47
N LEU A 27 -52.61 -15.91 17.23
CA LEU A 27 -51.31 -15.84 16.56
C LEU A 27 -51.42 -15.28 15.13
N LEU A 28 -52.42 -15.75 14.35
CA LEU A 28 -52.68 -15.23 13.01
C LEU A 28 -53.07 -13.75 13.03
N LEU A 29 -53.86 -13.31 14.01
CA LEU A 29 -54.28 -11.92 14.16
C LEU A 29 -53.10 -11.02 14.52
N ILE A 30 -52.20 -11.47 15.40
CA ILE A 30 -50.95 -10.76 15.74
C ILE A 30 -50.05 -10.64 14.50
N PHE A 31 -49.89 -11.70 13.72
CA PHE A 31 -49.00 -11.67 12.57
C PHE A 31 -49.56 -10.83 11.41
N THR A 32 -50.87 -10.88 11.15
CA THR A 32 -51.51 -10.16 10.04
C THR A 32 -51.84 -8.71 10.38
N VAL A 33 -52.42 -8.45 11.55
CA VAL A 33 -52.87 -7.11 11.97
C VAL A 33 -51.85 -6.43 12.88
N GLY A 34 -51.25 -7.18 13.80
CA GLY A 34 -50.29 -6.65 14.79
C GLY A 34 -49.05 -6.03 14.14
N PHE A 35 -48.47 -6.67 13.13
CA PHE A 35 -47.32 -6.11 12.41
C PHE A 35 -47.65 -4.78 11.71
N LYS A 36 -48.83 -4.70 11.07
CA LYS A 36 -49.30 -3.47 10.40
C LYS A 36 -49.59 -2.35 11.40
N LEU A 37 -50.15 -2.68 12.57
CA LEU A 37 -50.35 -1.74 13.67
C LEU A 37 -49.03 -1.19 14.22
N LEU A 38 -47.99 -2.03 14.35
CA LEU A 38 -46.65 -1.59 14.79
C LEU A 38 -46.02 -0.61 13.79
N MET A 39 -46.04 -0.95 12.49
CA MET A 39 -45.54 -0.04 11.44
C MET A 39 -46.28 1.29 11.42
N ASN A 40 -47.62 1.26 11.42
CA ASN A 40 -48.41 2.49 11.36
C ASN A 40 -48.25 3.35 12.62
N SER A 41 -48.15 2.72 13.80
CA SER A 41 -47.91 3.42 15.06
C SER A 41 -46.50 4.02 15.10
N SER A 42 -45.49 3.31 14.56
CA SER A 42 -44.12 3.84 14.44
C SER A 42 -44.06 5.08 13.55
N ILE A 43 -44.74 5.07 12.39
CA ILE A 43 -44.81 6.23 11.49
C ILE A 43 -45.59 7.39 12.15
N PHE A 44 -46.69 7.08 12.85
CA PHE A 44 -47.46 8.09 13.58
C PHE A 44 -46.61 8.76 14.67
N VAL A 45 -45.89 7.97 15.47
CA VAL A 45 -44.98 8.45 16.52
C VAL A 45 -43.82 9.24 15.91
N ALA A 46 -43.22 8.77 14.81
CA ALA A 46 -42.19 9.50 14.08
C ALA A 46 -42.70 10.86 13.57
N ASN A 47 -43.93 10.93 13.07
CA ASN A 47 -44.55 12.18 12.62
C ASN A 47 -44.99 13.10 13.77
N LEU A 48 -45.32 12.54 14.93
CA LEU A 48 -45.63 13.31 16.15
C LEU A 48 -44.37 13.99 16.69
N PHE A 49 -43.22 13.31 16.60
CA PHE A 49 -41.93 13.83 17.04
C PHE A 49 -41.16 14.60 15.96
N SER A 50 -41.46 14.41 14.66
CA SER A 50 -40.80 15.16 13.57
C SER A 50 -41.33 16.58 13.39
N LYS A 51 -42.50 16.91 13.95
CA LYS A 51 -43.13 18.23 13.76
C LYS A 51 -42.48 19.38 14.56
N ASN A 52 -41.47 19.10 15.39
CA ASN A 52 -40.69 20.12 16.12
C ASN A 52 -39.16 19.94 16.03
N SER A 53 -38.68 19.21 15.04
CA SER A 53 -37.25 19.07 14.74
C SER A 53 -37.01 19.07 13.23
N ALA A 54 -37.65 20.01 12.54
CA ALA A 54 -37.06 20.62 11.35
C ALA A 54 -36.02 21.68 11.75
N GLN A 55 -35.14 21.37 12.70
CA GLN A 55 -33.76 21.78 12.47
C GLN A 55 -33.26 20.78 11.45
N ALA A 56 -33.12 21.23 10.21
CA ALA A 56 -32.18 20.59 9.30
C ALA A 56 -30.93 20.32 10.14
N LEU A 57 -30.61 19.03 10.33
CA LEU A 57 -29.24 18.66 10.59
C LEU A 57 -28.47 19.25 9.42
N ASN A 58 -27.99 20.47 9.59
CA ASN A 58 -26.75 20.89 8.98
C ASN A 58 -25.75 19.91 9.53
N LYS A 59 -25.65 18.77 8.85
CA LYS A 59 -24.51 17.91 8.90
C LYS A 59 -23.38 18.83 8.44
N THR A 60 -22.73 19.50 9.38
CA THR A 60 -21.33 19.88 9.25
C THR A 60 -20.55 18.57 9.24
N THR A 61 -20.79 17.76 8.21
CA THR A 61 -19.84 16.76 7.77
C THR A 61 -18.93 17.49 6.80
N ASP A 62 -18.05 18.31 7.34
CA ASP A 62 -16.70 18.31 6.79
C ASP A 62 -16.14 16.93 7.11
N VAL A 63 -16.55 15.92 6.34
CA VAL A 63 -15.82 14.65 6.34
C VAL A 63 -14.48 15.01 5.73
N TYR A 64 -13.46 15.15 6.58
CA TYR A 64 -12.10 15.33 6.09
C TYR A 64 -11.74 14.09 5.29
N GLY A 65 -11.67 14.23 3.97
CA GLY A 65 -11.10 13.22 3.11
C GLY A 65 -9.60 13.12 3.35
N SER A 66 -9.04 11.94 3.09
CA SER A 66 -7.60 11.70 3.18
C SER A 66 -7.08 11.09 1.89
N VAL A 67 -5.80 11.31 1.63
CA VAL A 67 -5.02 10.65 0.57
C VAL A 67 -3.76 10.15 1.26
N SER A 68 -3.54 8.83 1.23
CA SER A 68 -2.35 8.17 1.76
C SER A 68 -1.55 7.59 0.60
N ILE A 69 -0.24 7.77 0.63
CA ILE A 69 0.68 7.15 -0.32
C ILE A 69 1.35 5.98 0.38
N ASP A 70 1.16 4.79 -0.17
CA ASP A 70 1.74 3.56 0.37
C ASP A 70 3.10 3.28 -0.25
N ASN A 71 3.26 3.57 -1.55
CA ASN A 71 4.52 3.39 -2.25
C ASN A 71 4.76 4.49 -3.28
N ILE A 72 5.94 5.11 -3.19
CA ILE A 72 6.54 5.96 -4.20
C ILE A 72 8.06 5.85 -4.05
N PRO A 73 8.80 5.44 -5.10
CA PRO A 73 10.24 5.28 -5.00
C PRO A 73 10.95 6.63 -4.83
N THR A 74 12.05 6.65 -4.09
CA THR A 74 12.91 7.84 -3.98
C THR A 74 13.86 7.99 -5.16
N ALA A 75 14.17 6.89 -5.86
CA ALA A 75 14.96 6.86 -7.08
C ALA A 75 14.54 5.70 -7.99
N THR A 76 14.76 5.86 -9.29
CA THR A 76 14.45 4.84 -10.32
C THR A 76 15.44 4.95 -11.48
N ASN A 77 15.74 3.83 -12.11
CA ASN A 77 16.50 3.76 -13.36
C ASN A 77 15.62 3.68 -14.61
N SER A 78 14.31 3.69 -14.42
CA SER A 78 13.30 3.71 -15.47
C SER A 78 12.68 5.11 -15.52
N ALA A 79 12.41 5.62 -16.73
CA ALA A 79 11.72 6.90 -16.95
C ALA A 79 10.23 6.88 -16.52
N LYS A 80 9.83 5.81 -15.81
CA LYS A 80 8.50 5.59 -15.26
C LYS A 80 8.59 4.80 -13.96
N PHE A 81 7.60 4.98 -13.10
CA PHE A 81 7.46 4.26 -11.84
C PHE A 81 5.97 4.08 -11.47
N ILE A 82 5.70 3.21 -10.50
CA ILE A 82 4.35 2.99 -9.98
C ILE A 82 4.20 3.74 -8.65
N VAL A 83 3.11 4.49 -8.53
CA VAL A 83 2.65 5.07 -7.27
C VAL A 83 1.38 4.38 -6.82
N SER A 84 1.32 3.97 -5.56
CA SER A 84 0.13 3.33 -5.00
C SER A 84 -0.25 3.93 -3.66
N GLY A 85 -1.53 3.81 -3.32
CA GLY A 85 -2.05 4.36 -2.09
C GLY A 85 -3.54 4.16 -1.93
N SER A 86 -4.08 4.86 -0.95
CA SER A 86 -5.50 4.85 -0.63
C SER A 86 -6.05 6.26 -0.47
N VAL A 87 -7.35 6.38 -0.65
CA VAL A 87 -8.07 7.65 -0.68
C VAL A 87 -9.45 7.45 -0.09
N VAL A 88 -9.88 8.40 0.74
CA VAL A 88 -11.16 8.33 1.43
C VAL A 88 -11.93 9.62 1.18
N ASN A 89 -13.20 9.49 0.78
CA ASN A 89 -14.11 10.62 0.50
C ASN A 89 -13.67 11.55 -0.65
N TYR A 90 -12.89 11.04 -1.59
CA TYR A 90 -12.61 11.70 -2.87
C TYR A 90 -12.89 10.72 -4.01
N ASP A 91 -13.32 11.26 -5.15
CA ASP A 91 -13.82 10.47 -6.27
C ASP A 91 -12.88 10.53 -7.49
N LYS A 92 -11.92 11.47 -7.47
CA LYS A 92 -10.97 11.70 -8.55
C LYS A 92 -9.58 12.02 -8.01
N LEU A 93 -8.55 11.49 -8.66
CA LEU A 93 -7.15 11.84 -8.46
C LEU A 93 -6.58 12.49 -9.72
N GLU A 94 -5.82 13.56 -9.53
CA GLU A 94 -4.96 14.16 -10.55
C GLU A 94 -3.50 14.03 -10.10
N PHE A 95 -2.68 13.40 -10.93
CA PHE A 95 -1.26 13.21 -10.68
C PHE A 95 -0.47 14.28 -11.39
N PHE A 96 0.44 14.91 -10.65
CA PHE A 96 1.32 15.97 -11.16
C PHE A 96 2.77 15.50 -11.14
N LEU A 97 3.49 15.81 -12.22
CA LEU A 97 4.92 15.62 -12.38
C LEU A 97 5.51 16.97 -12.81
N ASN A 98 6.43 17.52 -12.01
CA ASN A 98 7.06 18.82 -12.28
C ASN A 98 6.02 19.93 -12.59
N ASP A 99 4.99 20.03 -11.75
CA ASP A 99 3.83 20.93 -11.87
C ASP A 99 2.88 20.70 -13.06
N GLU A 100 3.19 19.76 -13.96
CA GLU A 100 2.30 19.39 -15.06
C GLU A 100 1.37 18.24 -14.66
N LYS A 101 0.07 18.35 -15.00
CA LYS A 101 -0.87 17.24 -14.81
C LYS A 101 -0.61 16.16 -15.85
N VAL A 102 -0.10 15.02 -15.42
CA VAL A 102 0.25 13.89 -16.29
C VAL A 102 -0.80 12.78 -16.33
N LYS A 103 -1.64 12.69 -15.29
CA LYS A 103 -2.68 11.65 -15.23
C LYS A 103 -3.90 12.07 -14.42
N GLU A 104 -5.05 11.50 -14.76
CA GLU A 104 -6.30 11.67 -14.02
C GLU A 104 -7.01 10.31 -13.90
N VAL A 105 -7.53 10.01 -12.72
CA VAL A 105 -8.15 8.72 -12.40
C VAL A 105 -9.45 8.93 -11.63
N ASP A 106 -10.53 8.30 -12.07
CA ASP A 106 -11.82 8.26 -11.38
C ASP A 106 -11.88 7.00 -10.47
N LEU A 107 -12.17 7.18 -9.18
CA LEU A 107 -12.09 6.14 -8.13
C LEU A 107 -13.39 5.37 -7.88
N LYS A 108 -14.29 5.35 -8.86
CA LYS A 108 -15.72 4.93 -8.71
C LYS A 108 -15.96 3.53 -8.12
N ALA A 109 -14.94 2.67 -8.07
CA ALA A 109 -15.05 1.28 -7.63
C ALA A 109 -14.06 0.87 -6.54
N SER A 110 -13.12 1.73 -6.13
CA SER A 110 -12.07 1.37 -5.17
C SER A 110 -11.49 2.60 -4.49
N ASP A 111 -11.32 2.51 -3.17
CA ASP A 111 -10.60 3.47 -2.34
C ASP A 111 -9.07 3.29 -2.43
N ASN A 112 -8.58 2.29 -3.16
CA ASN A 112 -7.16 2.07 -3.42
C ASN A 112 -6.84 2.37 -4.89
N PHE A 113 -5.65 2.93 -5.14
CA PHE A 113 -5.12 3.20 -6.47
C PHE A 113 -3.70 2.64 -6.64
N SER A 114 -3.35 2.32 -7.88
CA SER A 114 -2.00 1.91 -8.29
C SER A 114 -1.78 2.35 -9.72
N GLU A 115 -0.98 3.39 -9.90
CA GLU A 115 -0.86 4.11 -11.16
C GLU A 115 0.59 4.21 -11.61
N GLU A 116 0.83 3.87 -12.87
CA GLU A 116 2.12 4.16 -13.51
C GLU A 116 2.17 5.65 -13.92
N ILE A 117 3.25 6.31 -13.53
CA ILE A 117 3.64 7.67 -13.89
C ILE A 117 4.91 7.58 -14.74
N GLY A 118 4.90 8.22 -15.91
CA GLY A 118 6.00 8.16 -16.89
C GLY A 118 6.59 9.53 -17.19
N ASP A 119 7.44 9.57 -18.22
CA ASP A 119 8.07 10.77 -18.78
C ASP A 119 8.92 11.57 -17.79
N LEU A 120 9.58 10.89 -16.86
CA LEU A 120 10.52 11.51 -15.93
C LEU A 120 11.69 12.13 -16.70
N VAL A 121 12.09 13.34 -16.29
CA VAL A 121 13.31 13.97 -16.79
C VAL A 121 14.52 13.51 -15.99
N LYS A 122 15.70 13.43 -16.62
CA LYS A 122 16.93 13.02 -15.93
C LYS A 122 17.17 13.94 -14.72
N GLY A 123 17.43 13.34 -13.56
CA GLY A 123 17.62 14.05 -12.30
C GLY A 123 16.36 14.05 -11.42
N SER A 124 16.21 15.12 -10.64
CA SER A 124 15.15 15.23 -9.63
C SER A 124 13.81 15.55 -10.29
N ASN A 125 12.78 14.78 -9.97
CA ASN A 125 11.40 15.01 -10.40
C ASN A 125 10.49 15.19 -9.19
N GLU A 126 9.63 16.21 -9.22
CA GLU A 126 8.66 16.46 -8.16
C GLU A 126 7.31 15.86 -8.51
N VAL A 127 6.73 15.11 -7.57
CA VAL A 127 5.49 14.35 -7.77
C VAL A 127 4.54 14.64 -6.62
N PHE A 128 3.29 14.95 -6.95
CA PHE A 128 2.24 15.07 -5.94
C PHE A 128 0.87 14.75 -6.56
N ILE A 129 -0.09 14.42 -5.71
CA ILE A 129 -1.43 14.02 -6.11
C ILE A 129 -2.43 15.02 -5.53
N LYS A 130 -3.38 15.47 -6.36
CA LYS A 130 -4.56 16.21 -5.93
C LYS A 130 -5.77 15.27 -5.95
N ALA A 131 -6.46 15.16 -4.83
CA ALA A 131 -7.74 14.47 -4.75
C ALA A 131 -8.90 15.46 -4.77
N LEU A 132 -9.95 15.13 -5.51
CA LEU A 132 -11.13 15.97 -5.74
C LEU A 132 -12.40 15.16 -5.49
N SER A 133 -13.38 15.77 -4.82
CA SER A 133 -14.72 15.17 -4.68
C SER A 133 -15.54 15.38 -5.96
N SER A 134 -16.56 14.54 -6.18
CA SER A 134 -17.50 14.58 -7.30
C SER A 134 -18.11 15.95 -7.55
N ASN A 135 -18.31 16.75 -6.49
CA ASN A 135 -18.87 18.10 -6.59
C ASN A 135 -17.81 19.20 -6.78
N ASN A 136 -16.53 18.81 -6.84
CA ASN A 136 -15.35 19.65 -6.93
C ASN A 136 -15.22 20.71 -5.81
N LYS A 137 -15.96 20.54 -4.70
CA LYS A 137 -15.98 21.48 -3.56
C LYS A 137 -14.86 21.22 -2.58
N SER A 138 -14.49 19.95 -2.37
CA SER A 138 -13.36 19.57 -1.53
C SER A 138 -12.18 19.15 -2.40
N LYS A 139 -10.98 19.64 -2.03
CA LYS A 139 -9.71 19.30 -2.67
C LYS A 139 -8.66 19.07 -1.59
N LYS A 140 -7.76 18.13 -1.82
CA LYS A 140 -6.59 17.89 -0.97
C LYS A 140 -5.39 17.54 -1.83
N SER A 141 -4.26 18.16 -1.54
CA SER A 141 -2.97 17.75 -2.09
C SER A 141 -2.21 16.90 -1.08
N THR A 142 -1.46 15.94 -1.59
CA THR A 142 -0.43 15.24 -0.82
C THR A 142 0.77 16.16 -0.56
N ASN A 143 1.76 15.66 0.18
CA ASN A 143 3.09 16.25 0.16
C ASN A 143 3.71 16.12 -1.24
N ILE A 144 4.72 16.95 -1.50
CA ILE A 144 5.57 16.80 -2.68
C ILE A 144 6.59 15.70 -2.38
N TYR A 145 6.68 14.73 -3.28
CA TYR A 145 7.66 13.65 -3.26
C TYR A 145 8.70 13.92 -4.34
N THR A 146 9.96 13.69 -4.01
CA THR A 146 11.05 13.81 -4.97
C THR A 146 11.49 12.42 -5.43
N VAL A 147 11.45 12.20 -6.74
CA VAL A 147 11.89 10.97 -7.38
C VAL A 147 13.11 11.26 -8.26
N LEU A 148 14.26 10.69 -7.93
CA LEU A 148 15.47 10.81 -8.72
C LEU A 148 15.44 9.80 -9.90
N PHE A 149 15.41 10.30 -11.13
CA PHE A 149 15.61 9.48 -12.32
C PHE A 149 17.08 9.46 -12.73
N LYS A 150 17.71 8.28 -12.62
CA LYS A 150 19.11 8.04 -13.03
C LYS A 150 19.20 6.72 -13.79
N GLN A 151 19.45 6.77 -15.10
CA GLN A 151 19.58 5.58 -15.96
C GLN A 151 21.02 5.08 -16.14
N GLU A 152 22.01 5.89 -15.73
CA GLU A 152 23.42 5.60 -15.98
C GLU A 152 23.98 4.72 -14.88
N LYS A 153 24.70 3.66 -15.28
CA LYS A 153 25.41 2.78 -14.36
C LYS A 153 26.45 3.55 -13.55
N PRO A 154 26.69 3.15 -12.29
CA PRO A 154 27.74 3.76 -11.49
C PRO A 154 29.11 3.50 -12.12
N LYS A 155 30.01 4.48 -12.02
CA LYS A 155 31.43 4.25 -12.32
C LYS A 155 32.00 3.24 -11.33
N LEU A 156 32.94 2.42 -11.79
CA LEU A 156 33.67 1.49 -10.92
C LEU A 156 35.08 1.34 -11.45
N GLU A 157 36.07 1.80 -10.69
CA GLU A 157 37.49 1.74 -11.04
C GLU A 157 38.26 1.08 -9.90
N ILE A 158 39.19 0.19 -10.24
CA ILE A 158 40.08 -0.46 -9.29
C ILE A 158 41.47 0.12 -9.52
N SER A 159 42.06 0.69 -8.48
CA SER A 159 43.39 1.33 -8.54
C SER A 159 44.49 0.41 -8.03
N GLN A 160 44.16 -0.53 -7.14
CA GLN A 160 45.09 -1.53 -6.63
C GLN A 160 44.31 -2.73 -6.08
N PRO A 161 44.81 -3.97 -6.22
CA PRO A 161 45.88 -4.38 -7.13
C PRO A 161 45.44 -4.28 -8.60
N ASN A 162 46.41 -4.36 -9.51
CA ASN A 162 46.15 -4.46 -10.94
C ASN A 162 45.62 -5.86 -11.29
N ASP A 163 44.91 -5.97 -12.41
CA ASP A 163 44.46 -7.28 -12.89
C ASP A 163 45.67 -8.18 -13.21
N LYS A 164 45.60 -9.41 -12.69
CA LYS A 164 46.63 -10.46 -12.73
C LYS A 164 47.94 -10.08 -12.04
N GLU A 165 47.91 -9.15 -11.10
CA GLU A 165 49.07 -8.84 -10.27
C GLU A 165 49.47 -10.05 -9.42
N VAL A 166 50.78 -10.33 -9.39
CA VAL A 166 51.38 -11.40 -8.57
C VAL A 166 51.77 -10.82 -7.22
N ILE A 167 51.27 -11.44 -6.15
CA ILE A 167 51.46 -11.00 -4.77
C ILE A 167 52.13 -12.13 -4.00
N SER A 168 53.14 -11.82 -3.17
CA SER A 168 53.84 -12.82 -2.34
C SER A 168 53.29 -12.99 -0.92
N GLN A 169 52.36 -12.13 -0.53
CA GLN A 169 51.65 -12.16 0.74
C GLN A 169 50.26 -12.79 0.59
N SER A 170 49.79 -13.51 1.61
CA SER A 170 48.44 -14.09 1.65
C SER A 170 47.32 -13.08 1.85
N GLU A 171 47.66 -11.79 1.97
CA GLU A 171 46.73 -10.69 2.11
C GLU A 171 47.15 -9.53 1.21
N THR A 172 46.20 -8.81 0.65
CA THR A 172 46.44 -7.60 -0.14
C THR A 172 45.37 -6.54 0.11
N LEU A 173 45.74 -5.27 -0.03
CA LEU A 173 44.82 -4.15 0.07
C LEU A 173 44.22 -3.86 -1.30
N LEU A 174 42.90 -4.03 -1.44
CA LEU A 174 42.16 -3.57 -2.60
C LEU A 174 41.73 -2.12 -2.38
N LYS A 175 41.96 -1.27 -3.39
CA LYS A 175 41.52 0.11 -3.47
C LYS A 175 40.79 0.35 -4.78
N GLY A 176 39.74 1.14 -4.71
CA GLY A 176 38.99 1.55 -5.88
C GLY A 176 38.18 2.81 -5.63
N SER A 177 37.50 3.25 -6.68
CA SER A 177 36.60 4.39 -6.66
C SER A 177 35.33 4.10 -7.46
N THR A 178 34.25 4.80 -7.08
CA THR A 178 32.94 4.75 -7.70
C THR A 178 32.29 6.14 -7.67
N ASP A 179 31.08 6.28 -8.16
CA ASP A 179 30.31 7.51 -7.98
C ASP A 179 29.93 7.69 -6.49
N LYS A 180 29.58 8.92 -6.11
CA LYS A 180 29.07 9.19 -4.75
C LYS A 180 27.77 8.45 -4.50
N GLU A 181 27.52 8.10 -3.23
CA GLU A 181 26.28 7.47 -2.78
C GLU A 181 25.99 6.11 -3.46
N VAL A 182 27.05 5.40 -3.84
CA VAL A 182 27.00 4.05 -4.40
C VAL A 182 27.38 3.04 -3.32
N PHE A 183 26.68 1.92 -3.30
CA PHE A 183 26.99 0.76 -2.46
C PHE A 183 27.95 -0.17 -3.21
N VAL A 184 29.06 -0.55 -2.58
CA VAL A 184 30.03 -1.49 -3.16
C VAL A 184 30.02 -2.80 -2.37
N LYS A 185 30.04 -3.91 -3.09
CA LYS A 185 30.26 -5.26 -2.54
C LYS A 185 31.48 -5.90 -3.19
N ILE A 186 32.27 -6.61 -2.39
CA ILE A 186 33.42 -7.39 -2.84
C ILE A 186 33.25 -8.82 -2.32
N ASP A 187 33.16 -9.79 -3.23
CA ASP A 187 32.79 -11.18 -2.92
C ASP A 187 31.56 -11.28 -2.00
N ASP A 188 30.50 -10.56 -2.38
CA ASP A 188 29.23 -10.40 -1.65
C ASP A 188 29.32 -9.67 -0.28
N LEU A 189 30.50 -9.29 0.17
CA LEU A 189 30.69 -8.52 1.41
C LEU A 189 30.57 -7.02 1.15
N PRO A 190 29.73 -6.28 1.89
CA PRO A 190 29.61 -4.83 1.73
C PRO A 190 30.89 -4.12 2.19
N VAL A 191 31.31 -3.12 1.41
CA VAL A 191 32.48 -2.28 1.71
C VAL A 191 32.03 -0.83 1.86
N VAL A 192 32.62 -0.14 2.83
CA VAL A 192 32.34 1.28 3.09
C VAL A 192 32.94 2.13 1.98
N VAL A 193 32.10 2.95 1.36
CA VAL A 193 32.49 3.96 0.38
C VAL A 193 32.48 5.33 1.08
N ASP A 194 33.54 6.10 0.92
CA ASP A 194 33.65 7.44 1.50
C ASP A 194 32.81 8.49 0.71
N VAL A 195 32.76 9.72 1.24
CA VAL A 195 32.02 10.84 0.62
C VAL A 195 32.53 11.26 -0.76
N ASN A 196 33.75 10.84 -1.10
CA ASN A 196 34.39 11.11 -2.39
C ASN A 196 34.24 9.93 -3.37
N GLY A 197 33.61 8.82 -2.95
CA GLY A 197 33.42 7.64 -3.77
C GLY A 197 34.58 6.63 -3.69
N ASN A 198 35.56 6.82 -2.80
CA ASN A 198 36.66 5.87 -2.65
C ASN A 198 36.29 4.74 -1.70
N PHE A 199 36.81 3.56 -1.95
CA PHE A 199 36.68 2.42 -1.05
C PHE A 199 37.98 1.63 -0.99
N GLN A 200 38.17 0.94 0.14
CA GLN A 200 39.28 0.03 0.32
C GLN A 200 38.91 -1.12 1.26
N THR A 201 39.48 -2.29 1.02
CA THR A 201 39.31 -3.46 1.90
C THR A 201 40.53 -4.37 1.83
N ASN A 202 40.80 -5.11 2.91
CA ASN A 202 41.81 -6.16 2.89
C ASN A 202 41.19 -7.45 2.35
N LEU A 203 41.86 -8.04 1.36
CA LEU A 203 41.53 -9.32 0.77
C LEU A 203 42.46 -10.39 1.29
N ARG A 204 41.90 -11.54 1.63
CA ARG A 204 42.67 -12.74 1.95
C ARG A 204 42.72 -13.63 0.72
N LEU A 205 43.93 -13.94 0.28
CA LEU A 205 44.19 -14.69 -0.94
C LEU A 205 44.43 -16.17 -0.62
N LYS A 206 43.97 -17.03 -1.53
CA LYS A 206 44.33 -18.45 -1.61
C LYS A 206 45.47 -18.60 -2.62
N GLU A 207 46.35 -19.57 -2.39
CA GLU A 207 47.46 -19.81 -3.31
C GLU A 207 46.95 -20.08 -4.74
N GLY A 208 47.61 -19.48 -5.74
CA GLY A 208 47.19 -19.46 -7.13
C GLY A 208 46.27 -18.28 -7.48
N ASP A 209 45.37 -18.50 -8.43
CA ASP A 209 44.49 -17.46 -8.98
C ASP A 209 43.28 -17.20 -8.07
N ASN A 210 43.06 -15.93 -7.73
CA ASN A 210 41.91 -15.46 -6.96
C ASN A 210 41.06 -14.55 -7.84
N ALA A 211 39.88 -15.03 -8.23
CA ALA A 211 38.89 -14.20 -8.92
C ALA A 211 38.02 -13.48 -7.88
N ILE A 212 38.16 -12.16 -7.82
CA ILE A 212 37.45 -11.28 -6.88
C ILE A 212 36.34 -10.58 -7.65
N LEU A 213 35.09 -10.69 -7.19
CA LEU A 213 33.93 -10.04 -7.79
C LEU A 213 33.64 -8.72 -7.07
N ILE A 214 33.69 -7.61 -7.78
CA ILE A 214 33.35 -6.27 -7.27
C ILE A 214 32.08 -5.78 -7.95
N VAL A 215 31.06 -5.46 -7.16
CA VAL A 215 29.76 -4.96 -7.63
C VAL A 215 29.51 -3.58 -7.03
N ALA A 216 29.26 -2.59 -7.88
CA ALA A 216 28.78 -1.26 -7.51
C ALA A 216 27.29 -1.15 -7.83
N LEU A 217 26.47 -0.67 -6.88
CA LEU A 217 25.02 -0.53 -7.01
C LEU A 217 24.60 0.87 -6.52
N ASP A 218 23.93 1.63 -7.38
CA ASP A 218 23.41 2.95 -7.00
C ASP A 218 21.99 2.90 -6.41
N ILE A 219 21.53 4.04 -5.90
CA ILE A 219 20.20 4.20 -5.29
C ILE A 219 19.03 4.00 -6.26
N ALA A 220 19.27 4.16 -7.57
CA ALA A 220 18.26 3.95 -8.62
C ALA A 220 18.19 2.48 -9.08
N GLY A 221 19.06 1.62 -8.56
CA GLY A 221 19.12 0.21 -8.90
C GLY A 221 20.02 -0.11 -10.09
N ASN A 222 20.82 0.84 -10.59
CA ASN A 222 21.82 0.54 -11.62
C ASN A 222 23.05 -0.12 -10.99
N SER A 223 23.58 -1.13 -11.68
CA SER A 223 24.76 -1.84 -11.24
C SER A 223 25.87 -1.89 -12.30
N GLU A 224 27.11 -1.86 -11.82
CA GLU A 224 28.31 -2.15 -12.58
C GLU A 224 29.09 -3.26 -11.87
N THR A 225 29.71 -4.17 -12.62
CA THR A 225 30.38 -5.34 -12.05
C THR A 225 31.72 -5.56 -12.73
N LYS A 226 32.76 -5.76 -11.92
CA LYS A 226 34.11 -6.08 -12.38
C LYS A 226 34.61 -7.35 -11.70
N THR A 227 35.35 -8.14 -12.45
CA THR A 227 36.10 -9.28 -11.92
C THR A 227 37.57 -8.95 -11.98
N LEU A 228 38.24 -8.97 -10.84
CA LEU A 228 39.67 -8.75 -10.69
C LEU A 228 40.34 -10.08 -10.39
N THR A 229 41.36 -10.46 -11.17
CA THR A 229 42.15 -11.66 -10.88
C THR A 229 43.42 -11.26 -10.14
N VAL A 230 43.73 -11.90 -9.02
CA VAL A 230 44.98 -11.68 -8.26
C VAL A 230 45.67 -13.03 -8.05
N ILE A 231 46.97 -13.09 -8.34
CA ILE A 231 47.74 -14.34 -8.29
C ILE A 231 48.57 -14.32 -7.01
N TYR A 232 48.22 -15.16 -6.04
CA TYR A 232 49.04 -15.32 -4.85
C TYR A 232 50.05 -16.45 -5.06
N GLN A 233 51.34 -16.11 -5.09
CA GLN A 233 52.42 -17.07 -5.17
C GLN A 233 53.35 -16.87 -3.97
N LYS A 234 53.43 -17.88 -3.11
CA LYS A 234 54.34 -17.86 -1.97
C LYS A 234 55.79 -17.88 -2.47
N GLU A 235 56.61 -16.97 -1.95
CA GLU A 235 58.07 -16.99 -2.12
C GLU A 235 58.71 -18.25 -1.50
#